data_AF-A0A7C5CS75-F1
#
_entry.id   AF-A0A7C5CS75-F1
#
_cell.length_a   1.000
_cell.length_b   1.000
_cell.length_c   1.000
_cell.angle_alpha   90.00
_cell.angle_beta   90.00
_cell.angle_gamma   90.00
#
_symmetry.space_group_name_H-M   'P 1'
#
loop_
_entity.id
_entity.type
_entity.pdbx_description
1 polymer ?
#
loop_
_entity_poly.entity_id
_entity_poly.type
_entity_poly.pdbx_seq_one_letter_code
_entity_poly.pdbx_strand_id
1 'polypeptide(L)'
;QGYNEGAKQFCTYDNGLTIGTKGDSAPATCNTPELSKRFYEGYRQGKKRYDEYKKVLDKEREISAVDRKINDIRTKKVQASAQELDFLYREKEVLNKELALLKKTYDSLK
;
A
#
# COMPACT_ATOMS: atom_id res chain seq x y z
N GLN A 1 -15.03 -33.32 14.80
CA GLN A 1 -13.57 -33.19 15.00
C GLN A 1 -12.84 -32.45 13.87
N GLY A 2 -13.39 -32.31 12.66
CA GLY A 2 -12.69 -31.66 11.53
C GLY A 2 -12.40 -30.15 11.64
N TYR A 3 -13.13 -29.38 12.44
CA TYR A 3 -12.92 -27.93 12.57
C TYR A 3 -11.53 -27.56 13.13
N ASN A 4 -11.06 -28.28 14.16
CA ASN A 4 -9.77 -27.99 14.79
C ASN A 4 -8.58 -28.40 13.89
N GLU A 5 -8.74 -29.45 13.09
CA GLU A 5 -7.72 -29.89 12.12
C GLU A 5 -7.62 -28.93 10.94
N GLY A 6 -8.76 -28.46 10.42
CA GLY A 6 -8.80 -27.43 9.39
C GLY A 6 -8.19 -26.11 9.86
N ALA A 7 -8.48 -25.70 11.10
CA ALA A 7 -7.87 -24.51 11.70
C ALA A 7 -6.34 -24.63 11.79
N LYS A 8 -5.81 -25.80 12.17
CA LYS A 8 -4.35 -26.06 12.21
C LYS A 8 -3.70 -25.94 10.84
N GLN A 9 -4.34 -26.47 9.80
CA GLN A 9 -3.83 -26.41 8.43
C GLN A 9 -3.95 -25.02 7.81
N PHE A 10 -4.94 -24.23 8.25
CA PHE A 10 -5.18 -22.89 7.75
C PHE A 10 -4.33 -21.82 8.47
N CYS A 11 -4.17 -21.90 9.78
CA CYS A 11 -3.46 -20.90 10.59
C CYS A 11 -1.94 -21.03 10.49
N THR A 12 -1.43 -20.92 9.26
CA THR A 12 -0.01 -20.98 8.91
C THR A 12 0.55 -19.57 8.70
N TYR A 13 1.88 -19.47 8.76
CA TYR A 13 2.58 -18.23 8.45
C TYR A 13 2.26 -17.71 7.04
N ASP A 14 2.27 -18.58 6.03
CA ASP A 14 2.04 -18.18 4.63
C ASP A 14 0.62 -17.65 4.40
N ASN A 15 -0.38 -18.26 5.04
CA ASN A 15 -1.76 -17.76 4.99
C ASN A 15 -1.88 -16.43 5.73
N GLY A 16 -1.24 -16.27 6.88
CA GLY A 16 -1.16 -14.99 7.58
C GLY A 16 -0.55 -13.90 6.70
N LEU A 17 0.60 -14.18 6.07
CA LEU A 17 1.30 -13.28 5.16
C LEU A 17 0.42 -12.89 3.96
N THR A 18 -0.27 -13.87 3.36
CA THR A 18 -1.16 -13.65 2.22
C THR A 18 -2.36 -12.77 2.60
N ILE A 19 -3.00 -13.02 3.74
CA ILE A 19 -4.13 -12.21 4.22
C ILE A 19 -3.65 -10.80 4.54
N GLY A 20 -2.52 -10.67 5.26
CA GLY A 20 -1.96 -9.37 5.63
C GLY A 20 -1.59 -8.53 4.41
N THR A 21 -0.99 -9.13 3.37
CA THR A 21 -0.59 -8.43 2.13
C THR A 21 -1.78 -7.94 1.30
N LYS A 22 -2.94 -8.60 1.40
CA LYS A 22 -4.20 -8.12 0.80
C LYS A 22 -4.84 -6.98 1.60
N GLY A 23 -4.40 -6.78 2.85
CA GLY A 23 -4.96 -5.79 3.77
C GLY A 23 -6.19 -6.28 4.52
N ASP A 24 -6.58 -7.54 4.34
CA ASP A 24 -7.74 -8.18 4.95
C ASP A 24 -7.59 -8.29 6.47
N SER A 25 -8.71 -8.49 7.18
CA SER A 25 -8.69 -8.75 8.63
C SER A 25 -8.32 -10.19 8.94
N ALA A 26 -7.59 -10.38 10.05
CA ALA A 26 -7.28 -11.72 10.55
C ALA A 26 -8.58 -12.48 10.91
N PRO A 27 -8.75 -13.72 10.46
CA PRO A 27 -9.91 -14.53 10.78
C PRO A 27 -9.89 -14.98 12.23
N ALA A 28 -11.06 -14.95 12.88
CA ALA A 28 -11.20 -15.29 14.30
C ALA A 28 -10.74 -16.72 14.63
N THR A 29 -10.77 -17.64 13.66
CA THR A 29 -10.32 -19.03 13.79
C THR A 29 -8.85 -19.16 14.22
N CYS A 30 -8.00 -18.18 13.90
CA CYS A 30 -6.59 -18.18 14.28
C CYS A 30 -6.28 -17.48 15.61
N ASN A 31 -7.30 -17.10 16.39
CA ASN A 31 -7.13 -16.40 17.67
C ASN A 31 -6.78 -17.35 18.84
N THR A 32 -6.77 -18.66 18.63
CA THR A 32 -6.40 -19.62 19.67
C THR A 32 -4.88 -19.58 19.91
N PRO A 33 -4.40 -19.58 21.17
CA PRO A 33 -2.98 -19.41 21.47
C PRO A 33 -2.04 -20.35 20.70
N GLU A 34 -2.39 -21.63 20.58
CA GLU A 34 -1.57 -22.63 19.86
C GLU A 34 -1.46 -22.37 18.34
N LEU A 35 -2.49 -21.82 17.71
CA LEU A 35 -2.55 -21.62 16.25
C LEU A 35 -2.14 -20.19 15.85
N SER A 36 -2.19 -19.27 16.81
CA SER A 36 -2.03 -17.84 16.58
C SER A 36 -0.60 -17.44 16.23
N LYS A 37 0.43 -18.03 16.86
CA LYS A 37 1.77 -17.43 16.84
C LYS A 37 2.35 -17.27 15.42
N ARG A 38 2.46 -18.36 14.66
CA ARG A 38 3.04 -18.34 13.30
C ARG A 38 2.15 -17.58 12.32
N PHE A 39 0.84 -17.76 12.42
CA PHE A 39 -0.13 -17.03 11.60
C PHE A 39 0.02 -15.51 11.79
N TYR A 40 0.03 -15.04 13.03
CA TYR A 40 0.11 -13.62 13.34
C TYR A 40 1.49 -13.02 13.05
N GLU A 41 2.56 -13.79 13.10
CA GLU A 41 3.88 -13.36 12.59
C GLU A 41 3.81 -13.04 11.09
N GLY A 42 3.27 -13.96 10.28
CA GLY A 42 3.06 -13.74 8.84
C GLY A 42 2.10 -12.59 8.58
N TYR A 43 0.98 -12.54 9.29
CA TYR A 43 -0.02 -11.48 9.17
C TYR A 43 0.54 -10.10 9.46
N ARG A 44 1.32 -9.91 10.53
CA ARG A 44 1.96 -8.62 10.83
C ARG A 44 2.92 -8.19 9.73
N GLN A 45 3.71 -9.12 9.20
CA GLN A 45 4.61 -8.83 8.08
C GLN A 45 3.83 -8.46 6.81
N GLY A 46 2.74 -9.19 6.52
CA GLY A 46 1.86 -8.88 5.40
C GLY A 46 1.19 -7.52 5.55
N LYS A 47 0.70 -7.17 6.74
CA LYS A 47 0.12 -5.85 7.01
C LYS A 47 1.14 -4.75 6.82
N LYS A 48 2.38 -4.92 7.29
CA LYS A 48 3.47 -3.96 7.03
C LYS A 48 3.68 -3.74 5.53
N ARG A 49 3.69 -4.83 4.72
CA ARG A 49 3.78 -4.73 3.25
C ARG A 49 2.61 -3.96 2.66
N TYR A 50 1.39 -4.26 3.11
CA TYR A 50 0.17 -3.58 2.65
C TYR A 50 0.18 -2.09 3.01
N ASP A 51 0.62 -1.73 4.22
CA ASP A 51 0.66 -0.35 4.68
C ASP A 51 1.67 0.47 3.85
N GLU A 52 2.84 -0.09 3.52
CA GLU A 52 3.78 0.58 2.59
C GLU A 52 3.24 0.65 1.17
N TYR A 53 2.58 -0.41 0.68
CA TYR A 53 1.90 -0.40 -0.62
C TYR A 53 0.81 0.69 -0.70
N LYS A 54 0.06 0.90 0.39
CA LYS A 54 -0.95 1.96 0.48
C LYS A 54 -0.32 3.35 0.34
N LYS A 55 0.83 3.60 0.95
CA LYS A 55 1.56 4.87 0.77
C LYS A 55 1.99 5.08 -0.68
N VAL A 56 2.45 4.03 -1.37
CA VAL A 56 2.77 4.07 -2.81
C VAL A 56 1.54 4.48 -3.62
N LEU A 57 0.40 3.81 -3.40
CA LEU A 57 -0.85 4.13 -4.09
C LEU A 57 -1.33 5.57 -3.81
N ASP A 58 -1.25 6.02 -2.57
CA ASP A 58 -1.66 7.37 -2.18
C ASP A 58 -0.81 8.42 -2.90
N LYS A 59 0.51 8.21 -2.94
CA LYS A 59 1.44 9.10 -3.64
C LYS A 59 1.23 9.08 -5.17
N GLU A 60 0.94 7.93 -5.77
CA GLU A 60 0.58 7.84 -7.20
C GLU A 60 -0.72 8.59 -7.52
N ARG A 61 -1.69 8.59 -6.60
CA ARG A 61 -2.93 9.38 -6.75
C ARG A 61 -2.67 10.88 -6.67
N GLU A 62 -1.81 11.32 -5.75
CA GLU A 62 -1.38 12.74 -5.67
C GLU A 62 -0.70 13.20 -6.95
N ILE A 63 0.26 12.44 -7.47
CA ILE A 63 0.94 12.73 -8.74
C ILE A 63 -0.07 12.81 -9.89
N SER A 64 -0.99 11.85 -9.96
CA SER A 64 -2.03 11.83 -11.00
C SER A 64 -2.95 13.05 -10.92
N ALA A 65 -3.23 13.57 -9.73
CA ALA A 65 -4.02 14.78 -9.55
C ALA A 65 -3.26 16.03 -10.03
N VAL A 66 -1.97 16.14 -9.73
CA VAL A 66 -1.11 17.23 -10.24
C VAL A 66 -0.98 17.16 -11.76
N ASP A 67 -0.81 15.96 -12.31
CA ASP A 67 -0.74 15.75 -13.76
C ASP A 67 -2.00 16.18 -14.50
N ARG A 68 -3.18 15.91 -13.91
CA ARG A 68 -4.44 16.42 -14.46
C ARG A 68 -4.48 17.94 -14.46
N LYS A 69 -4.09 18.60 -13.36
CA LYS A 69 -4.03 20.07 -13.30
C LYS A 69 -3.10 20.65 -14.36
N ILE A 70 -1.89 20.10 -14.50
CA ILE A 70 -0.92 20.51 -15.52
C ILE A 70 -1.53 20.34 -16.92
N ASN A 71 -2.18 19.19 -17.20
CA ASN A 71 -2.79 18.93 -18.50
C ASN A 71 -3.96 19.89 -18.80
N ASP A 72 -4.80 20.19 -17.82
CA ASP A 72 -5.90 21.14 -17.98
C ASP A 72 -5.39 22.56 -18.27
N ILE A 73 -4.28 22.98 -17.66
CA ILE A 73 -3.60 24.25 -17.98
C ILE A 73 -3.03 24.21 -19.40
N ARG A 74 -2.29 23.15 -19.76
CA ARG A 74 -1.68 23.00 -21.10
C ARG A 74 -2.70 22.98 -22.23
N THR A 75 -3.86 22.36 -21.98
CA THR A 75 -4.98 22.31 -22.93
C THR A 75 -5.89 23.53 -22.85
N LYS A 76 -5.51 24.56 -22.08
CA LYS A 76 -6.23 25.83 -21.90
C LYS A 76 -7.65 25.66 -21.35
N LYS A 77 -7.95 24.54 -20.69
CA LYS A 77 -9.21 24.33 -19.95
C LYS A 77 -9.25 25.15 -18.67
N VAL A 78 -8.08 25.39 -18.07
CA VAL A 78 -7.87 26.24 -16.89
C VAL A 78 -6.85 27.30 -17.24
N GLN A 79 -7.14 28.56 -16.92
CA GLN A 79 -6.13 29.63 -17.00
C GLN A 79 -5.27 29.60 -15.74
N ALA A 80 -3.95 29.65 -15.93
CA ALA A 80 -2.97 29.78 -14.87
C ALA A 80 -1.78 30.60 -15.39
N SER A 81 -1.13 31.32 -14.49
CA SER A 81 0.12 32.01 -14.78
C SER A 81 1.26 31.02 -15.05
N ALA A 82 2.31 31.49 -15.72
CA ALA A 82 3.53 30.70 -15.90
C ALA A 82 4.15 30.28 -14.55
N GLN A 83 4.02 31.12 -13.52
CA GLN A 83 4.51 30.84 -12.17
C GLN A 83 3.73 29.71 -11.48
N GLU A 84 2.40 29.70 -11.59
CA GLU A 84 1.57 28.61 -11.05
C GLU A 84 1.86 27.29 -11.75
N LEU A 85 2.07 27.32 -13.07
CA LEU A 85 2.44 26.14 -13.84
C LEU A 85 3.82 25.60 -13.43
N ASP A 86 4.81 26.48 -13.22
CA ASP A 86 6.14 26.10 -12.71
C ASP A 86 6.06 25.46 -11.33
N PHE A 87 5.24 26.02 -10.42
CA PHE A 87 5.02 25.45 -9.10
C PHE A 87 4.49 24.01 -9.15
N LEU A 88 3.48 23.75 -10.01
CA LEU A 88 2.93 22.40 -10.18
C LEU A 88 3.97 21.41 -10.72
N TYR A 89 4.86 21.83 -11.62
CA TYR A 89 5.95 20.96 -12.09
C TYR A 89 6.95 20.64 -10.98
N ARG A 90 7.31 21.61 -10.14
CA ARG A 90 8.19 21.39 -8.98
C ARG A 90 7.55 20.48 -7.94
N GLU A 91 6.27 20.70 -7.64
CA GLU A 91 5.49 19.83 -6.75
C GLU A 91 5.50 18.39 -7.28
N LYS A 92 5.20 18.21 -8.58
CA LYS A 92 5.27 16.89 -9.23
C LYS A 92 6.66 16.26 -9.09
N GLU A 93 7.74 17.02 -9.25
CA GLU A 93 9.10 16.50 -9.12
C GLU A 93 9.37 15.97 -7.70
N VAL A 94 8.97 16.72 -6.67
CA VAL A 94 9.10 16.32 -5.26
C VAL A 94 8.31 15.04 -5.00
N LEU A 95 7.04 14.99 -5.42
CA LEU A 95 6.19 13.81 -5.24
C LEU A 95 6.77 12.57 -5.94
N ASN A 96 7.38 12.72 -7.12
CA ASN A 96 8.04 11.61 -7.81
C ASN A 96 9.28 11.10 -7.06
N LYS A 97 10.07 11.98 -6.44
CA LYS A 97 11.20 11.57 -5.59
C LYS A 97 10.72 10.79 -4.36
N GLU A 98 9.66 11.27 -3.71
CA GLU A 98 9.04 10.57 -2.58
C GLU A 98 8.50 9.20 -2.99
N LEU A 99 7.79 9.12 -4.12
CA LEU A 99 7.29 7.86 -4.66
C LEU A 99 8.42 6.86 -4.92
N ALA A 100 9.55 7.31 -5.46
CA ALA A 100 10.70 6.44 -5.72
C ALA A 100 11.28 5.85 -4.43
N LEU A 101 11.31 6.63 -3.34
CA LEU A 101 11.74 6.15 -2.03
C LEU A 101 10.75 5.14 -1.44
N LEU A 102 9.45 5.42 -1.53
CA LEU A 102 8.39 4.51 -1.07
C LEU A 102 8.42 3.17 -1.83
N LYS A 103 8.62 3.21 -3.16
CA LYS A 103 8.76 1.99 -3.97
C LYS A 103 9.96 1.15 -3.53
N LYS A 104 11.12 1.76 -3.30
CA LYS A 104 12.31 1.06 -2.76
C LYS A 104 12.03 0.42 -1.39
N THR A 105 11.35 1.14 -0.50
CA THR A 105 10.97 0.61 0.82
C THR A 105 10.03 -0.58 0.67
N TYR A 106 8.99 -0.46 -0.16
CA TYR A 106 8.04 -1.54 -0.41
C TYR A 106 8.70 -2.78 -1.03
N ASP A 107 9.58 -2.59 -2.02
CA ASP A 107 10.30 -3.67 -2.67
C ASP A 107 11.27 -4.38 -1.71
N SER A 108 11.86 -3.67 -0.75
CA SER A 108 12.71 -4.28 0.29
C SER A 108 11.95 -5.20 1.25
N LEU A 109 10.61 -5.08 1.27
CA LEU A 109 9.75 -5.92 2.11
C LEU A 109 9.24 -7.16 1.41
N LYS A 110 9.34 -7.27 0.07
CA LYS A 110 8.86 -8.43 -0.72
C LYS A 110 9.76 -9.64 -0.52
#